data_AF-A0A4T0VSW6-F1
#
_entry.id   AF-A0A4T0VSW6-F1
#
_cell.length_a   1.000
_cell.length_b   1.000
_cell.length_c   1.000
_cell.angle_alpha   90.00
_cell.angle_beta   90.00
_cell.angle_gamma   90.00
#
_symmetry.space_group_name_H-M   'P 1'
#
loop_
_entity.id
_entity.type
_entity.pdbx_description
1 polymer ?
#
loop_
_entity_poly.entity_id
_entity_poly.type
_entity_poly.pdbx_seq_one_letter_code
_entity_poly.pdbx_strand_id
1 'polypeptide(L)'
;MSAPPSAGVTERMIIPVKGTKEDWKEPLKAYLLALKQQDGYLRTRWGPWSENEQILDLISGWKSKEAHDKFFASSECAEVMGNFKKVMTGPVKSYFIKFVPYAPRAAIDSPIAECITISGATMTEDEMRAQIDKARAADGLNDLASGFSVDEVDGGRVFVAALGWESVEKSRAADKSAYIPATGKVETHHVNFHYPVKGFSVTNTH
;
A
#
# COMPACT_ATOMS: atom_id res chain seq x y z
N MET A 1 11.89 -10.40 -31.12
CA MET A 1 10.79 -9.75 -30.39
C MET A 1 11.25 -9.60 -28.96
N SER A 2 11.41 -8.36 -28.48
CA SER A 2 11.76 -8.08 -27.09
C SER A 2 10.62 -8.57 -26.19
N ALA A 3 10.94 -9.22 -25.07
CA ALA A 3 9.93 -9.54 -24.07
C ALA A 3 9.17 -8.24 -23.68
N PRO A 4 7.85 -8.30 -23.41
CA PRO A 4 7.13 -7.17 -22.85
C PRO A 4 7.90 -6.68 -21.60
N PRO A 5 8.02 -5.36 -21.37
CA PRO A 5 8.62 -4.89 -20.14
C PRO A 5 7.89 -5.52 -18.96
N SER A 6 8.67 -6.06 -18.01
CA SER A 6 8.15 -6.56 -16.74
C SER A 6 7.16 -5.54 -16.17
N ALA A 7 5.88 -5.90 -16.06
CA ALA A 7 4.91 -5.08 -15.37
C ALA A 7 5.41 -4.85 -13.94
N GLY A 8 5.64 -3.59 -13.57
CA GLY A 8 6.17 -3.23 -12.26
C GLY A 8 5.34 -3.82 -11.13
N VAL A 9 5.95 -3.95 -9.95
CA VAL A 9 5.32 -4.49 -8.76
C VAL A 9 5.05 -3.39 -7.75
N THR A 10 3.95 -3.49 -7.03
CA THR A 10 3.64 -2.57 -5.93
C THR A 10 3.98 -3.25 -4.62
N GLU A 11 4.89 -2.68 -3.86
CA GLU A 11 5.10 -3.02 -2.45
C GLU A 11 4.12 -2.23 -1.59
N ARG A 12 3.49 -2.89 -0.62
CA ARG A 12 2.74 -2.26 0.45
C ARG A 12 3.33 -2.66 1.79
N MET A 13 3.79 -1.68 2.55
CA MET A 13 4.33 -1.84 3.90
C MET A 13 3.38 -1.29 4.95
N ILE A 14 3.08 -2.11 5.96
CA ILE A 14 2.36 -1.73 7.18
C ILE A 14 3.37 -1.65 8.31
N ILE A 15 3.58 -0.44 8.83
CA ILE A 15 4.69 -0.10 9.73
C ILE A 15 4.12 0.40 11.07
N PRO A 16 4.24 -0.39 12.14
CA PRO A 16 3.83 0.04 13.47
C PRO A 16 4.87 1.00 14.05
N VAL A 17 4.43 2.18 14.50
CA VAL A 17 5.26 3.24 15.07
C VAL A 17 4.84 3.58 16.51
N LYS A 18 5.64 4.40 17.18
CA LYS A 18 5.33 5.05 18.47
C LYS A 18 5.54 6.55 18.38
N GLY A 19 4.92 7.25 19.32
CA GLY A 19 5.10 8.67 19.53
C GLY A 19 4.13 9.51 18.72
N THR A 20 4.42 10.80 18.67
CA THR A 20 3.69 11.80 17.90
C THR A 20 4.07 11.76 16.43
N LYS A 21 3.31 12.47 15.59
CA LYS A 21 3.60 12.63 14.16
C LYS A 21 4.99 13.21 13.95
N GLU A 22 5.42 14.08 14.84
CA GLU A 22 6.70 14.78 14.82
C GLU A 22 7.87 13.82 15.09
N ASP A 23 7.65 12.78 15.90
CA ASP A 23 8.68 11.80 16.26
C ASP A 23 9.06 10.92 15.06
N TRP A 24 8.08 10.46 14.28
CA TRP A 24 8.32 9.50 13.19
C TRP A 24 8.45 10.14 11.80
N LYS A 25 8.01 11.39 11.59
CA LYS A 25 8.06 12.05 10.27
C LYS A 25 9.48 12.25 9.74
N GLU A 26 10.43 12.70 10.56
CA GLU A 26 11.82 12.92 10.10
C GLU A 26 12.56 11.60 9.81
N PRO A 27 12.48 10.55 10.65
CA PRO A 27 13.01 9.23 10.29
C PRO A 27 12.36 8.64 9.04
N LEU A 28 11.04 8.76 8.89
CA LEU A 28 10.32 8.34 7.69
C LEU A 28 10.81 9.11 6.46
N LYS A 29 10.98 10.44 6.56
CA LYS A 29 11.48 11.28 5.48
C LYS A 29 12.86 10.82 4.99
N ALA A 30 13.78 10.54 5.90
CA ALA A 30 15.12 10.04 5.54
C ALA A 30 15.02 8.73 4.75
N TYR A 31 14.17 7.80 5.21
CA TYR A 31 13.89 6.56 4.49
C TYR A 31 13.29 6.81 3.09
N LEU A 32 12.28 7.69 2.99
CA LEU A 32 11.63 8.02 1.71
C LEU A 32 12.59 8.68 0.72
N LEU A 33 13.51 9.52 1.19
CA LEU A 33 14.53 10.16 0.35
C LEU A 33 15.52 9.14 -0.20
N ALA A 34 16.01 8.22 0.63
CA ALA A 34 16.88 7.13 0.18
C ALA A 34 16.18 6.23 -0.84
N LEU A 35 14.94 5.84 -0.56
CA LEU A 35 14.09 5.05 -1.45
C LEU A 35 13.96 5.69 -2.85
N LYS A 36 13.74 7.01 -2.91
CA LYS A 36 13.56 7.76 -4.17
C LYS A 36 14.81 7.78 -5.05
N GLN A 37 16.00 7.58 -4.47
CA GLN A 37 17.27 7.59 -5.20
C GLN A 37 17.61 6.25 -5.86
N GLN A 38 16.84 5.20 -5.57
CA GLN A 38 17.17 3.84 -6.01
C GLN A 38 16.81 3.61 -7.47
N ASP A 39 17.69 2.94 -8.21
CA ASP A 39 17.33 2.46 -9.53
C ASP A 39 16.20 1.44 -9.44
N GLY A 40 15.22 1.57 -10.34
CA GLY A 40 13.99 0.78 -10.32
C GLY A 40 12.89 1.33 -9.41
N TYR A 41 13.14 2.37 -8.62
CA TYR A 41 12.08 3.12 -7.96
C TYR A 41 11.12 3.75 -8.99
N LEU A 42 9.81 3.67 -8.74
CA LEU A 42 8.80 4.33 -9.57
C LEU A 42 8.13 5.49 -8.84
N ARG A 43 7.52 5.21 -7.68
CA ARG A 43 6.71 6.18 -6.92
C ARG A 43 6.42 5.64 -5.53
N THR A 44 6.21 6.52 -4.56
CA THR A 44 5.69 6.17 -3.23
C THR A 44 4.56 7.10 -2.82
N ARG A 45 3.65 6.55 -2.01
CA ARG A 45 2.64 7.26 -1.25
C ARG A 45 2.57 6.66 0.16
N TRP A 46 2.17 7.45 1.14
CA TRP A 46 2.06 6.98 2.51
C TRP A 46 1.03 7.80 3.28
N GLY A 47 0.62 7.25 4.42
CA GLY A 47 -0.14 7.98 5.43
C GLY A 47 -0.32 7.11 6.68
N PRO A 48 -0.65 7.73 7.83
CA PRO A 48 -1.16 6.98 8.96
C PRO A 48 -2.54 6.38 8.64
N TRP A 49 -2.89 5.27 9.28
CA TRP A 49 -4.27 4.81 9.27
C TRP A 49 -5.14 5.82 9.99
N SER A 50 -6.32 6.10 9.43
CA SER A 50 -7.30 7.01 10.02
C SER A 50 -7.87 6.43 11.32
N GLU A 51 -7.96 5.09 11.40
CA GLU A 51 -8.40 4.34 12.57
C GLU A 51 -7.32 4.22 13.65
N ASN A 52 -6.04 4.31 13.28
CA ASN A 52 -4.93 4.18 14.19
C ASN A 52 -3.67 4.89 13.68
N GLU A 53 -3.44 6.12 14.16
CA GLU A 53 -2.31 6.93 13.69
C GLU A 53 -0.92 6.39 14.09
N GLN A 54 -0.86 5.32 14.88
CA GLN A 54 0.37 4.60 15.23
C GLN A 54 0.71 3.50 14.21
N ILE A 55 -0.03 3.39 13.11
CA ILE A 55 0.26 2.48 12.02
C ILE A 55 0.36 3.29 10.74
N LEU A 56 1.51 3.20 10.07
CA LEU A 56 1.72 3.80 8.76
C LEU A 56 1.45 2.76 7.68
N ASP A 57 0.76 3.18 6.62
CA ASP A 57 0.66 2.43 5.37
C ASP A 57 1.47 3.15 4.31
N LEU A 58 2.38 2.43 3.66
CA LEU A 58 3.26 2.96 2.64
C LEU A 58 3.18 2.07 1.41
N ILE A 59 2.86 2.67 0.27
CA ILE A 59 2.76 2.00 -1.02
C ILE A 59 3.88 2.50 -1.92
N SER A 60 4.74 1.60 -2.39
CA SER A 60 5.88 1.89 -3.28
C SER A 60 5.79 1.07 -4.57
N GLY A 61 5.92 1.73 -5.72
CA GLY A 61 6.07 1.08 -7.00
C GLY A 61 7.53 0.82 -7.33
N TRP A 62 7.81 -0.38 -7.84
CA TRP A 62 9.13 -0.81 -8.30
C TRP A 62 9.06 -1.36 -9.73
N LYS A 63 10.09 -1.12 -10.55
CA LYS A 63 10.22 -1.74 -11.88
C LYS A 63 10.24 -3.27 -11.79
N SER A 64 10.85 -3.80 -10.74
CA SER A 64 10.91 -5.23 -10.44
C SER A 64 11.17 -5.48 -8.96
N LYS A 65 10.94 -6.72 -8.49
CA LYS A 65 11.23 -7.11 -7.11
C LYS A 65 12.75 -7.12 -6.84
N GLU A 66 13.55 -7.46 -7.84
CA GLU A 66 15.01 -7.50 -7.73
C GLU A 66 15.60 -6.10 -7.47
N ALA A 67 15.00 -5.05 -8.05
CA ALA A 67 15.41 -3.66 -7.77
C ALA A 67 15.16 -3.28 -6.31
N HIS A 68 14.00 -3.66 -5.77
CA HIS A 68 13.69 -3.53 -4.34
C HIS A 68 14.72 -4.30 -3.49
N ASP A 69 14.93 -5.59 -3.80
CA ASP A 69 15.78 -6.47 -2.99
C ASP A 69 17.23 -5.96 -2.96
N LYS A 70 17.72 -5.40 -4.07
CA LYS A 70 19.04 -4.75 -4.14
C LYS A 70 19.15 -3.55 -3.20
N PHE A 71 18.12 -2.70 -3.12
CA PHE A 71 18.11 -1.59 -2.17
C PHE A 71 18.09 -2.12 -0.73
N PHE A 72 17.25 -3.09 -0.42
CA PHE A 72 17.13 -3.63 0.95
C PHE A 72 18.38 -4.40 1.42
N ALA A 73 19.21 -4.88 0.49
CA ALA A 73 20.53 -5.44 0.79
C ALA A 73 21.65 -4.38 0.93
N SER A 74 21.39 -3.11 0.61
CA SER A 74 22.39 -2.06 0.61
C SER A 74 22.71 -1.50 2.01
N SER A 75 23.91 -0.95 2.17
CA SER A 75 24.31 -0.22 3.38
C SER A 75 23.48 1.04 3.61
N GLU A 76 23.05 1.70 2.53
CA GLU A 76 22.21 2.89 2.59
C GLU A 76 20.85 2.57 3.23
N CYS A 77 20.18 1.50 2.78
CA CYS A 77 18.93 1.05 3.40
C CYS A 77 19.14 0.68 4.87
N ALA A 78 20.22 -0.05 5.18
CA ALA A 78 20.54 -0.41 6.55
C ALA A 78 20.72 0.81 7.47
N GLU A 79 21.36 1.87 6.98
CA GLU A 79 21.55 3.13 7.71
C GLU A 79 20.22 3.85 7.97
N VAL A 80 19.43 4.12 6.91
CA VAL A 80 18.16 4.85 7.07
C VAL A 80 17.13 4.05 7.88
N MET A 81 17.07 2.73 7.70
CA MET A 81 16.22 1.86 8.51
C MET A 81 16.71 1.77 9.95
N GLY A 82 18.02 1.88 10.21
CA GLY A 82 18.56 1.96 11.56
C GLY A 82 18.00 3.16 12.33
N ASN A 83 17.86 4.30 11.66
CA ASN A 83 17.21 5.48 12.25
C ASN A 83 15.70 5.29 12.37
N PHE A 84 15.03 4.75 11.35
CA PHE A 84 13.59 4.58 11.38
C PHE A 84 13.13 3.57 12.44
N LYS A 85 13.90 2.49 12.67
CA LYS A 85 13.63 1.49 13.72
C LYS A 85 13.54 2.07 15.13
N LYS A 86 14.15 3.23 15.41
CA LYS A 86 14.08 3.88 16.74
C LYS A 86 12.64 4.27 17.12
N VAL A 87 11.81 4.54 16.13
CA VAL A 87 10.40 4.94 16.29
C VAL A 87 9.42 3.85 15.91
N MET A 88 9.90 2.67 15.49
CA MET A 88 9.04 1.51 15.23
C MET A 88 8.76 0.74 16.51
N THR A 89 7.59 0.12 16.59
CA THR A 89 7.14 -0.67 17.75
C THR A 89 7.07 -2.17 17.48
N GLY A 90 7.29 -2.59 16.23
CA GLY A 90 7.20 -3.99 15.83
C GLY A 90 7.73 -4.24 14.42
N PRO A 91 7.62 -5.48 13.93
CA PRO A 91 8.02 -5.83 12.58
C PRO A 91 7.13 -5.13 11.54
N VAL A 92 7.73 -4.78 10.39
CA VAL A 92 7.01 -4.33 9.20
C VAL A 92 6.35 -5.55 8.55
N LYS A 93 5.07 -5.45 8.20
CA LYS A 93 4.45 -6.39 7.27
C LYS A 93 4.57 -5.81 5.87
N SER A 94 5.17 -6.54 4.94
CA SER A 94 5.31 -6.12 3.55
C SER A 94 4.67 -7.14 2.60
N TYR A 95 4.00 -6.63 1.57
CA TYR A 95 3.37 -7.42 0.51
C TYR A 95 3.78 -6.87 -0.84
N PHE A 96 4.18 -7.74 -1.77
CA PHE A 96 4.34 -7.39 -3.17
C PHE A 96 3.08 -7.76 -3.93
N ILE A 97 2.38 -6.82 -4.54
CA ILE A 97 1.12 -7.04 -5.24
C ILE A 97 1.27 -6.62 -6.71
N LYS A 98 0.72 -7.45 -7.61
CA LYS A 98 0.45 -7.06 -8.99
C LYS A 98 -1.03 -6.73 -9.12
N PHE A 99 -1.36 -5.47 -8.91
CA PHE A 99 -2.73 -4.99 -9.03
C PHE A 99 -3.24 -5.07 -10.47
N VAL A 100 -4.51 -5.44 -10.61
CA VAL A 100 -5.22 -5.50 -11.89
C VAL A 100 -6.36 -4.48 -11.88
N PRO A 101 -6.59 -3.74 -13.00
CA PRO A 101 -5.88 -3.83 -14.29
C PRO A 101 -4.47 -3.22 -14.29
N TYR A 102 -4.15 -2.37 -13.33
CA TYR A 102 -2.83 -1.74 -13.16
C TYR A 102 -2.64 -1.31 -11.69
N ALA A 103 -1.46 -0.78 -11.36
CA ALA A 103 -1.17 -0.22 -10.02
C ALA A 103 -2.27 0.78 -9.58
N PRO A 104 -2.65 0.86 -8.29
CA PRO A 104 -3.87 1.52 -7.80
C PRO A 104 -3.77 3.06 -7.81
N ARG A 105 -3.27 3.68 -8.88
CA ARG A 105 -2.92 5.10 -8.95
C ARG A 105 -4.09 6.00 -8.63
N ALA A 106 -5.22 5.83 -9.31
CA ALA A 106 -6.41 6.67 -9.08
C ALA A 106 -7.04 6.42 -7.69
N ALA A 107 -7.01 5.18 -7.21
CA ALA A 107 -7.48 4.86 -5.86
C ALA A 107 -6.63 5.57 -4.79
N ILE A 108 -5.30 5.52 -4.88
CA ILE A 108 -4.41 6.17 -3.90
C ILE A 108 -4.20 7.67 -4.13
N ASP A 109 -4.62 8.21 -5.29
CA ASP A 109 -4.67 9.65 -5.57
C ASP A 109 -6.03 10.28 -5.14
N SER A 110 -6.97 9.46 -4.63
CA SER A 110 -8.24 9.94 -4.08
C SER A 110 -8.05 10.64 -2.71
N PRO A 111 -9.01 11.48 -2.27
CA PRO A 111 -8.95 12.14 -0.96
C PRO A 111 -8.70 11.18 0.21
N ILE A 112 -9.30 9.99 0.15
CA ILE A 112 -9.01 8.88 1.05
C ILE A 112 -9.00 7.57 0.26
N ALA A 113 -8.14 6.63 0.63
CA ALA A 113 -8.20 5.27 0.17
C ALA A 113 -8.62 4.33 1.31
N GLU A 114 -9.57 3.46 1.06
CA GLU A 114 -9.84 2.27 1.87
C GLU A 114 -8.94 1.13 1.39
N CYS A 115 -8.13 0.58 2.28
CA CYS A 115 -7.32 -0.60 2.02
C CYS A 115 -7.98 -1.81 2.68
N ILE A 116 -8.22 -2.86 1.91
CA ILE A 116 -8.79 -4.13 2.37
C ILE A 116 -7.72 -5.21 2.20
N THR A 117 -7.42 -5.92 3.28
CA THR A 117 -6.45 -7.04 3.30
C THR A 117 -7.19 -8.31 3.69
N ILE A 118 -7.09 -9.36 2.89
CA ILE A 118 -7.76 -10.65 3.14
C ILE A 118 -6.70 -11.76 3.11
N SER A 119 -6.46 -12.37 4.28
CA SER A 119 -5.55 -13.51 4.43
C SER A 119 -6.33 -14.81 4.56
N GLY A 120 -5.80 -15.92 4.04
CA GLY A 120 -6.46 -17.23 4.13
C GLY A 120 -7.76 -17.31 3.31
N ALA A 121 -7.85 -16.53 2.23
CA ALA A 121 -8.97 -16.60 1.30
C ALA A 121 -8.98 -17.96 0.59
N THR A 122 -10.17 -18.53 0.44
CA THR A 122 -10.40 -19.80 -0.26
C THR A 122 -10.90 -19.62 -1.70
N MET A 123 -11.31 -18.39 -2.04
CA MET A 123 -11.79 -18.02 -3.37
C MET A 123 -10.62 -17.81 -4.33
N THR A 124 -10.88 -18.03 -5.62
CA THR A 124 -9.93 -17.71 -6.69
C THR A 124 -9.72 -16.20 -6.84
N GLU A 125 -8.63 -15.79 -7.49
CA GLU A 125 -8.33 -14.36 -7.67
C GLU A 125 -9.41 -13.63 -8.47
N ASP A 126 -9.97 -14.28 -9.50
CA ASP A 126 -11.00 -13.68 -10.34
C ASP A 126 -12.33 -13.54 -9.59
N GLU A 127 -12.69 -14.50 -8.73
CA GLU A 127 -13.87 -14.38 -7.87
C GLU A 127 -13.70 -13.26 -6.83
N MET A 128 -12.52 -13.16 -6.21
CA MET A 128 -12.21 -12.09 -5.25
C MET A 128 -12.30 -10.71 -5.92
N ARG A 129 -11.72 -10.56 -7.12
CA ARG A 129 -11.78 -9.33 -7.91
C ARG A 129 -13.22 -9.00 -8.31
N ALA A 130 -13.96 -9.95 -8.85
CA ALA A 130 -15.35 -9.75 -9.26
C ALA A 130 -16.24 -9.32 -8.09
N GLN A 131 -15.96 -9.83 -6.89
CA GLN A 131 -16.67 -9.42 -5.67
C GLN A 131 -16.29 -7.99 -5.25
N ILE A 132 -15.01 -7.63 -5.26
CA ILE A 132 -14.56 -6.25 -4.97
C ILE A 132 -15.07 -5.25 -6.00
N ASP A 133 -15.14 -5.63 -7.27
CA ASP A 133 -15.64 -4.76 -8.35
C ASP A 133 -17.09 -4.31 -8.14
N LYS A 134 -17.88 -5.03 -7.32
CA LYS A 134 -19.22 -4.61 -6.92
C LYS A 134 -19.21 -3.28 -6.15
N ALA A 135 -18.08 -2.89 -5.54
CA ALA A 135 -17.92 -1.59 -4.90
C ALA A 135 -18.14 -0.42 -5.87
N ARG A 136 -18.00 -0.63 -7.20
CA ARG A 136 -18.26 0.41 -8.21
C ARG A 136 -19.71 0.89 -8.25
N ALA A 137 -20.64 0.15 -7.65
CA ALA A 137 -22.02 0.60 -7.47
C ALA A 137 -22.21 1.53 -6.27
N ALA A 138 -21.21 1.68 -5.40
CA ALA A 138 -21.30 2.53 -4.22
C ALA A 138 -21.09 4.00 -4.58
N ASP A 139 -21.90 4.86 -3.96
CA ASP A 139 -21.81 6.31 -4.11
C ASP A 139 -20.50 6.86 -3.51
N GLY A 140 -19.82 7.73 -4.24
CA GLY A 140 -18.56 8.35 -3.83
C GLY A 140 -17.30 7.49 -3.98
N LEU A 141 -17.38 6.32 -4.63
CA LEU A 141 -16.19 5.58 -5.07
C LEU A 141 -15.61 6.22 -6.34
N ASN A 142 -14.31 6.55 -6.33
CA ASN A 142 -13.59 7.10 -7.48
C ASN A 142 -13.01 6.01 -8.38
N ASP A 143 -12.26 5.08 -7.78
CA ASP A 143 -11.67 3.95 -8.50
C ASP A 143 -11.24 2.84 -7.53
N LEU A 144 -10.88 1.67 -8.05
CA LEU A 144 -10.32 0.58 -7.28
C LEU A 144 -9.30 -0.22 -8.10
N ALA A 145 -8.37 -0.87 -7.41
CA ALA A 145 -7.61 -1.97 -7.96
C ALA A 145 -7.37 -3.03 -6.88
N SER A 146 -7.19 -4.27 -7.30
CA SER A 146 -6.96 -5.37 -6.37
C SER A 146 -6.08 -6.47 -6.97
N GLY A 147 -5.55 -7.33 -6.11
CA GLY A 147 -4.78 -8.50 -6.53
C GLY A 147 -4.23 -9.28 -5.34
N PHE A 148 -3.81 -10.52 -5.59
CA PHE A 148 -3.05 -11.29 -4.62
C PHE A 148 -1.58 -10.84 -4.57
N SER A 149 -0.97 -11.04 -3.41
CA SER A 149 0.47 -10.94 -3.26
C SER A 149 1.18 -11.90 -4.22
N VAL A 150 2.36 -11.51 -4.68
CA VAL A 150 3.23 -12.33 -5.54
C VAL A 150 3.80 -13.49 -4.73
N ASP A 151 4.24 -13.19 -3.51
CA ASP A 151 4.80 -14.16 -2.58
C ASP A 151 3.75 -14.64 -1.57
N GLU A 152 3.97 -15.82 -0.98
CA GLU A 152 3.22 -16.26 0.19
C GLU A 152 3.69 -15.50 1.44
N VAL A 153 2.74 -15.09 2.28
CA VAL A 153 2.98 -14.41 3.54
C VAL A 153 2.19 -15.14 4.63
N ASP A 154 2.84 -15.51 5.73
CA ASP A 154 2.22 -16.23 6.85
C ASP A 154 1.49 -17.52 6.44
N GLY A 155 2.02 -18.25 5.46
CA GLY A 155 1.49 -19.55 5.01
C GLY A 155 0.45 -19.49 3.89
N GLY A 156 0.26 -18.34 3.23
CA GLY A 156 -0.55 -18.26 2.01
C GLY A 156 -0.45 -16.91 1.31
N ARG A 157 -1.03 -16.79 0.10
CA ARG A 157 -1.11 -15.50 -0.59
C ARG A 157 -2.15 -14.60 0.09
N VAL A 158 -1.85 -13.31 0.16
CA VAL A 158 -2.73 -12.29 0.76
C VAL A 158 -3.38 -11.48 -0.35
N PHE A 159 -4.70 -11.37 -0.33
CA PHE A 159 -5.42 -10.53 -1.27
C PHE A 159 -5.49 -9.09 -0.74
N VAL A 160 -5.18 -8.12 -1.58
CA VAL A 160 -5.25 -6.70 -1.24
C VAL A 160 -6.11 -5.96 -2.25
N ALA A 161 -7.02 -5.12 -1.76
CA ALA A 161 -7.74 -4.14 -2.57
C ALA A 161 -7.49 -2.73 -2.03
N ALA A 162 -7.32 -1.77 -2.95
CA ALA A 162 -7.27 -0.35 -2.64
C ALA A 162 -8.44 0.31 -3.37
N LEU A 163 -9.34 0.94 -2.61
CA LEU A 163 -10.54 1.61 -3.10
C LEU A 163 -10.41 3.10 -2.78
N GLY A 164 -10.42 3.96 -3.79
CA GLY A 164 -10.39 5.40 -3.62
C GLY A 164 -11.78 5.96 -3.42
N TRP A 165 -11.96 6.78 -2.39
CA TRP A 165 -13.24 7.38 -2.03
C TRP A 165 -13.12 8.91 -1.97
N GLU A 166 -14.24 9.58 -2.22
CA GLU A 166 -14.38 11.04 -2.02
C GLU A 166 -14.18 11.45 -0.56
N SER A 167 -14.58 10.60 0.39
CA SER A 167 -14.46 10.85 1.83
C SER A 167 -14.56 9.55 2.65
N VAL A 168 -14.12 9.61 3.91
CA VAL A 168 -14.23 8.49 4.85
C VAL A 168 -15.71 8.17 5.12
N GLU A 169 -16.56 9.19 5.14
CA GLU A 169 -18.00 9.09 5.38
C GLU A 169 -18.69 8.30 4.27
N LYS A 170 -18.37 8.57 3.00
CA LYS A 170 -18.89 7.81 1.84
C LYS A 170 -18.48 6.35 1.91
N SER A 171 -17.21 6.08 2.19
CA SER A 171 -16.72 4.72 2.40
C SER A 171 -17.50 4.03 3.51
N ARG A 172 -17.64 4.64 4.69
CA ARG A 172 -18.34 4.03 5.84
C ARG A 172 -19.83 3.80 5.59
N ALA A 173 -20.47 4.64 4.77
CA ALA A 173 -21.87 4.48 4.41
C ALA A 173 -22.11 3.37 3.37
N ALA A 174 -21.07 2.95 2.63
CA ALA A 174 -21.19 1.88 1.65
C ALA A 174 -21.45 0.53 2.34
N ASP A 175 -22.32 -0.29 1.73
CA ASP A 175 -22.57 -1.65 2.18
C ASP A 175 -21.36 -2.55 1.90
N LYS A 176 -20.49 -2.69 2.91
CA LYS A 176 -19.29 -3.51 2.85
C LYS A 176 -19.61 -4.98 2.56
N SER A 177 -20.76 -5.48 2.99
CA SER A 177 -21.16 -6.87 2.75
C SER A 177 -21.46 -7.14 1.27
N ALA A 178 -21.79 -6.11 0.50
CA ALA A 178 -22.05 -6.23 -0.93
C ALA A 178 -20.79 -6.53 -1.75
N TYR A 179 -19.60 -6.11 -1.28
CA TYR A 179 -18.36 -6.16 -2.06
C TYR A 179 -17.14 -6.73 -1.34
N ILE A 180 -17.15 -6.87 -0.01
CA ILE A 180 -16.09 -7.59 0.71
C ILE A 180 -16.40 -9.10 0.65
N PRO A 181 -15.50 -9.93 0.09
CA PRO A 181 -15.67 -11.37 0.09
C PRO A 181 -15.81 -11.95 1.51
N ALA A 182 -16.81 -12.81 1.72
CA ALA A 182 -17.01 -13.54 2.97
C ALA A 182 -16.06 -14.75 3.09
N THR A 183 -14.76 -14.51 2.97
CA THR A 183 -13.70 -15.54 3.07
C THR A 183 -12.49 -15.01 3.81
N GLY A 184 -11.75 -15.91 4.46
CA GLY A 184 -10.54 -15.59 5.18
C GLY A 184 -10.74 -14.61 6.35
N LYS A 185 -9.63 -14.02 6.78
CA LYS A 185 -9.60 -12.94 7.77
C LYS A 185 -9.45 -11.61 7.05
N VAL A 186 -10.39 -10.70 7.30
CA VAL A 186 -10.44 -9.37 6.70
C VAL A 186 -9.89 -8.32 7.67
N GLU A 187 -9.03 -7.44 7.16
CA GLU A 187 -8.61 -6.19 7.81
C GLU A 187 -8.95 -5.03 6.87
N THR A 188 -9.45 -3.93 7.42
CA THR A 188 -9.85 -2.75 6.65
C THR A 188 -9.52 -1.48 7.41
N HIS A 189 -8.98 -0.50 6.70
CA HIS A 189 -8.63 0.81 7.24
C HIS A 189 -8.54 1.85 6.13
N HIS A 190 -8.53 3.12 6.53
CA HIS A 190 -8.47 4.25 5.63
C HIS A 190 -7.15 4.99 5.72
N VAL A 191 -6.61 5.42 4.59
CA VAL A 191 -5.34 6.14 4.51
C VAL A 191 -5.51 7.35 3.60
N ASN A 192 -5.13 8.53 4.09
CA ASN A 192 -4.87 9.67 3.22
C ASN A 192 -3.45 9.55 2.69
N PHE A 193 -3.30 9.06 1.47
CA PHE A 193 -1.99 8.84 0.84
C PHE A 193 -1.29 10.14 0.39
N HIS A 194 -1.95 11.29 0.52
CA HIS A 194 -1.36 12.63 0.33
C HIS A 194 -0.80 13.21 1.63
N TYR A 195 -0.55 12.37 2.63
CA TYR A 195 -0.11 12.82 3.93
C TYR A 195 1.25 13.55 3.87
N PRO A 196 1.32 14.84 4.25
CA PRO A 196 2.48 15.66 3.98
C PRO A 196 3.66 15.35 4.92
N VAL A 197 4.86 15.36 4.35
CA VAL A 197 6.14 15.35 5.07
C VAL A 197 6.96 16.54 4.58
N LYS A 198 7.29 17.47 5.49
CA LYS A 198 7.96 18.72 5.13
C LYS A 198 9.33 18.43 4.49
N GLY A 199 9.59 19.03 3.33
CA GLY A 199 10.84 18.83 2.60
C GLY A 199 10.92 17.51 1.83
N PHE A 200 9.81 16.78 1.71
CA PHE A 200 9.66 15.68 0.77
C PHE A 200 8.49 15.98 -0.15
N SER A 201 8.75 16.20 -1.44
CA SER A 201 7.69 16.30 -2.44
C SER A 201 7.54 14.97 -3.17
N VAL A 202 6.30 14.49 -3.20
CA VAL A 202 5.84 13.45 -4.12
C VAL A 202 5.75 14.06 -5.51
N THR A 203 6.90 14.33 -6.14
CA THR A 203 6.92 14.66 -7.56
C THR A 203 6.40 13.45 -8.31
N ASN A 204 5.25 13.61 -8.96
CA ASN A 204 4.80 12.69 -9.99
C ASN A 204 5.83 12.78 -11.12
N THR A 205 6.76 11.83 -11.20
CA THR A 205 7.52 11.63 -12.43
C THR A 205 6.52 11.22 -13.50
N HIS A 206 6.38 12.08 -14.50
CA HIS A 206 5.47 11.93 -15.64
C HIS A 206 5.84 10.74 -16.50
#